data_AF-A0A3M1E5B0-F1
#
_entry.id   AF-A0A3M1E5B0-F1
#
_cell.length_a   1.000
_cell.length_b   1.000
_cell.length_c   1.000
_cell.angle_alpha   90.00
_cell.angle_beta   90.00
_cell.angle_gamma   90.00
#
_symmetry.space_group_name_H-M   'P 1'
#
loop_
_entity.id
_entity.type
_entity.pdbx_description
1 polymer ?
#
loop_
_entity_poly.entity_id
_entity_poly.type
_entity_poly.pdbx_seq_one_letter_code
_entity_poly.pdbx_strand_id
1 'polypeptide(L)'
;MLIAYGTCAVYGGVPGAALAHSPDEILDCAYRDNPTTRGDTVPDRFVAGLNAQIVPLDEIVEVDLYLPGCPPHAAFIFDALINQIEGRPVRATGRTVCARCDRVMKKTDVAAIRQQHEAVPEAGVCLLSQGFLCMGSVTLDRCLAPCPQRGVVCSGCAGPTLQILTEPNRDIRTEIADRMSRLTAIPASEVVTAIEGSAKCHYAYSMASKMVGQKPTFLIHKWIAEVEQQHGAKD
;
A
#
# COMPACT_ATOMS: atom_id res chain seq x y z
N MET A 1 -24.24 11.59 4.44
CA MET A 1 -23.01 11.04 5.02
C MET A 1 -22.64 9.77 4.29
N LEU A 2 -21.54 9.80 3.55
CA LEU A 2 -20.90 8.69 2.86
C LEU A 2 -19.55 8.39 3.53
N ILE A 3 -19.28 7.12 3.82
CA ILE A 3 -18.03 6.68 4.43
C ILE A 3 -17.24 5.85 3.42
N ALA A 4 -16.00 6.26 3.12
CA ALA A 4 -15.04 5.42 2.42
C ALA A 4 -14.54 4.33 3.39
N TYR A 5 -15.16 3.17 3.31
CA TYR A 5 -14.96 2.06 4.24
C TYR A 5 -13.89 1.08 3.73
N GLY A 6 -12.71 1.14 4.35
CA GLY A 6 -11.59 0.27 4.02
C GLY A 6 -10.63 0.86 2.99
N THR A 7 -9.42 0.30 2.97
CA THR A 7 -8.33 0.75 2.09
C THR A 7 -8.69 0.69 0.60
N CYS A 8 -9.54 -0.25 0.18
CA CYS A 8 -10.02 -0.28 -1.20
C CYS A 8 -10.81 0.98 -1.56
N ALA A 9 -11.73 1.43 -0.69
CA ALA A 9 -12.50 2.64 -0.92
C ALA A 9 -11.64 3.91 -0.80
N VAL A 10 -10.69 3.92 0.13
CA VAL A 10 -9.87 5.12 0.43
C VAL A 10 -8.69 5.30 -0.53
N TYR A 11 -8.05 4.21 -0.96
CA TYR A 11 -6.78 4.25 -1.71
C TYR A 11 -6.75 3.31 -2.93
N GLY A 12 -7.87 2.63 -3.25
CA GLY A 12 -7.98 1.61 -4.29
C GLY A 12 -7.58 0.20 -3.83
N GLY A 13 -6.75 0.08 -2.78
CA GLY A 13 -6.40 -1.20 -2.16
C GLY A 13 -5.62 -2.13 -3.10
N VAL A 14 -5.51 -3.41 -2.70
CA VAL A 14 -4.78 -4.43 -3.48
C VAL A 14 -5.24 -4.52 -4.95
N PRO A 15 -6.54 -4.42 -5.28
CA PRO A 15 -6.97 -4.37 -6.67
C PRO A 15 -6.28 -3.28 -7.48
N GLY A 16 -5.94 -2.14 -6.87
CA GLY A 16 -5.21 -1.05 -7.53
C GLY A 16 -3.84 -1.44 -8.11
N ALA A 17 -3.24 -2.56 -7.67
CA ALA A 17 -2.05 -3.11 -8.31
C ALA A 17 -2.29 -3.57 -9.76
N ALA A 18 -3.55 -3.82 -10.13
CA ALA A 18 -3.95 -4.11 -11.50
C ALA A 18 -3.64 -2.96 -12.48
N LEU A 19 -3.42 -1.73 -12.00
CA LEU A 19 -2.94 -0.61 -12.84
C LEU A 19 -1.59 -0.88 -13.50
N ALA A 20 -0.83 -1.87 -13.04
CA ALA A 20 0.38 -2.31 -13.71
C ALA A 20 0.12 -3.26 -14.89
N HIS A 21 -1.15 -3.44 -15.30
CA HIS A 21 -1.61 -4.28 -16.39
C HIS A 21 -2.81 -3.61 -17.09
N SER A 22 -3.02 -3.90 -18.36
CA SER A 22 -4.21 -3.51 -19.11
C SER A 22 -5.42 -4.39 -18.73
N PRO A 23 -6.66 -3.91 -18.90
CA PRO A 23 -7.86 -4.73 -18.70
C PRO A 23 -7.85 -6.01 -19.53
N ASP A 24 -7.37 -5.96 -20.77
CA ASP A 24 -7.32 -7.11 -21.67
C ASP A 24 -6.31 -8.16 -21.18
N GLU A 25 -5.11 -7.77 -20.73
CA GLU A 25 -4.17 -8.72 -20.10
C GLU A 25 -4.77 -9.44 -18.90
N ILE A 26 -5.55 -8.71 -18.08
CA ILE A 26 -6.18 -9.28 -16.89
C ILE A 26 -7.26 -10.30 -17.31
N LEU A 27 -8.08 -9.96 -18.31
CA LEU A 27 -9.13 -10.83 -18.83
C LEU A 27 -8.56 -12.04 -19.56
N ASP A 28 -7.53 -11.87 -20.38
CA ASP A 28 -6.81 -12.93 -21.08
C ASP A 28 -6.19 -13.90 -20.09
N CYS A 29 -5.47 -13.38 -19.08
CA CYS A 29 -4.90 -14.18 -18.02
C CYS A 29 -5.98 -15.00 -17.27
N ALA A 30 -7.13 -14.41 -16.97
CA ALA A 30 -8.19 -15.09 -16.22
C ALA A 30 -8.95 -16.13 -17.06
N TYR A 31 -9.27 -15.81 -18.33
CA TYR A 31 -10.25 -16.54 -19.13
C TYR A 31 -9.67 -17.24 -20.38
N ARG A 32 -8.38 -17.06 -20.69
CA ARG A 32 -7.74 -17.67 -21.87
C ARG A 32 -6.43 -18.37 -21.52
N ASP A 33 -5.49 -17.64 -20.93
CA ASP A 33 -4.09 -18.06 -20.79
C ASP A 33 -3.80 -18.87 -19.53
N ASN A 34 -4.77 -18.98 -18.61
CA ASN A 34 -4.59 -19.79 -17.42
C ASN A 34 -4.54 -21.29 -17.78
N PRO A 35 -3.52 -22.05 -17.35
CA PRO A 35 -3.35 -23.47 -17.68
C PRO A 35 -4.54 -24.37 -17.37
N THR A 36 -5.41 -23.94 -16.45
CA THR A 36 -6.58 -24.69 -16.01
C THR A 36 -7.87 -24.27 -16.70
N THR A 37 -7.86 -23.16 -17.45
CA THR A 37 -9.03 -22.65 -18.14
C THR A 37 -9.38 -23.53 -19.33
N ARG A 38 -10.68 -23.78 -19.50
CA ARG A 38 -11.24 -24.52 -20.63
C ARG A 38 -12.11 -23.58 -21.44
N GLY A 39 -11.74 -23.36 -22.69
CA GLY A 39 -12.41 -22.42 -23.58
C GLY A 39 -11.63 -21.11 -23.72
N ASP A 40 -12.23 -20.15 -24.41
CA ASP A 40 -11.61 -18.89 -24.83
C ASP A 40 -12.59 -17.71 -24.73
N THR A 41 -13.68 -17.90 -23.98
CA THR A 41 -14.77 -16.94 -23.91
C THR A 41 -14.63 -16.08 -22.66
N VAL A 42 -14.33 -14.79 -22.87
CA VAL A 42 -14.44 -13.77 -21.83
C VAL A 42 -15.93 -13.48 -21.59
N PRO A 43 -16.43 -13.57 -20.34
CA PRO A 43 -17.83 -13.27 -20.04
C PRO A 43 -18.18 -11.81 -20.35
N ASP A 44 -19.20 -11.60 -21.18
CA ASP A 44 -19.71 -10.28 -21.58
C ASP A 44 -21.24 -10.11 -21.34
N ARG A 45 -21.96 -11.21 -21.08
CA ARG A 45 -23.40 -11.21 -20.81
C ARG A 45 -23.70 -11.08 -19.33
N PHE A 46 -24.55 -10.11 -18.97
CA PHE A 46 -25.01 -9.84 -17.60
C PHE A 46 -23.90 -9.48 -16.60
N VAL A 47 -22.72 -9.09 -17.10
CA VAL A 47 -21.58 -8.64 -16.31
C VAL A 47 -21.08 -7.30 -16.84
N ALA A 48 -20.69 -6.41 -15.94
CA ALA A 48 -20.04 -5.17 -16.34
C ALA A 48 -18.59 -5.45 -16.74
N GLY A 49 -18.12 -4.78 -17.79
CA GLY A 49 -16.70 -4.78 -18.15
C GLY A 49 -15.84 -4.14 -17.06
N LEU A 50 -14.54 -4.40 -17.11
CA LEU A 50 -13.59 -3.72 -16.24
C LEU A 50 -13.49 -2.25 -16.63
N ASN A 51 -13.42 -1.37 -15.63
CA ASN A 51 -13.07 0.02 -15.87
C ASN A 51 -11.62 0.10 -16.36
N ALA A 52 -11.33 1.11 -17.19
CA ALA A 52 -9.97 1.36 -17.67
C ALA A 52 -8.97 1.61 -16.53
N GLN A 53 -9.44 2.18 -15.42
CA GLN A 53 -8.62 2.47 -14.24
C GLN A 53 -9.39 2.17 -12.95
N ILE A 54 -8.65 1.75 -11.93
CA ILE A 54 -9.13 1.63 -10.56
C ILE A 54 -8.84 2.96 -9.87
N VAL A 55 -9.88 3.56 -9.30
CA VAL A 55 -9.79 4.82 -8.57
C VAL A 55 -10.41 4.67 -7.17
N PRO A 56 -9.88 5.40 -6.16
CA PRO A 56 -10.57 5.61 -4.89
C PRO A 56 -11.98 6.15 -5.05
N LEU A 57 -12.81 5.95 -4.03
CA LEU A 57 -14.22 6.34 -4.03
C LEU A 57 -14.42 7.86 -4.14
N ASP A 58 -13.52 8.63 -3.53
CA ASP A 58 -13.59 10.10 -3.47
C ASP A 58 -13.22 10.79 -4.79
N GLU A 59 -12.76 10.04 -5.79
CA GLU A 59 -12.60 10.55 -7.16
C GLU A 59 -13.93 10.57 -7.94
N ILE A 60 -14.93 9.81 -7.48
CA ILE A 60 -16.22 9.66 -8.17
C ILE A 60 -17.35 10.36 -7.41
N VAL A 61 -17.32 10.33 -6.08
CA VAL A 61 -18.38 10.88 -5.22
C VAL A 61 -17.80 11.60 -4.01
N GLU A 62 -18.52 12.57 -3.47
CA GLU A 62 -18.10 13.27 -2.25
C GLU A 62 -18.17 12.33 -1.04
N VAL A 63 -17.06 12.22 -0.30
CA VAL A 63 -16.91 11.35 0.88
C VAL A 63 -16.78 12.21 2.13
N ASP A 64 -17.62 11.94 3.13
CA ASP A 64 -17.63 12.69 4.39
C ASP A 64 -16.62 12.15 5.42
N LEU A 65 -16.32 10.85 5.39
CA LEU A 65 -15.43 10.19 6.34
C LEU A 65 -14.62 9.08 5.70
N TYR A 66 -13.34 9.01 6.06
CA TYR A 66 -12.41 7.98 5.59
C TYR A 66 -12.06 7.02 6.72
N LEU A 67 -12.25 5.72 6.49
CA LEU A 67 -11.91 4.67 7.45
C LEU A 67 -10.97 3.64 6.82
N PRO A 68 -9.66 3.95 6.68
CA PRO A 68 -8.72 3.04 6.04
C PRO A 68 -8.35 1.83 6.92
N GLY A 69 -7.92 0.76 6.27
CA GLY A 69 -7.61 -0.56 6.84
C GLY A 69 -8.06 -1.69 5.91
N CYS A 70 -7.35 -2.82 5.92
CA CYS A 70 -7.60 -3.93 5.00
C CYS A 70 -7.75 -5.28 5.75
N PRO A 71 -8.85 -5.51 6.49
CA PRO A 71 -9.99 -4.60 6.70
C PRO A 71 -9.74 -3.58 7.84
N PRO A 72 -10.58 -2.54 7.99
CA PRO A 72 -10.53 -1.66 9.15
C PRO A 72 -10.70 -2.44 10.45
N HIS A 73 -9.92 -2.10 11.48
CA HIS A 73 -10.02 -2.80 12.75
C HIS A 73 -11.33 -2.45 13.46
N ALA A 74 -12.02 -3.46 14.02
CA ALA A 74 -13.35 -3.33 14.63
C ALA A 74 -13.48 -2.18 15.63
N ALA A 75 -12.45 -1.95 16.44
CA ALA A 75 -12.42 -0.82 17.38
C ALA A 75 -12.59 0.55 16.71
N PHE A 76 -11.95 0.79 15.55
CA PHE A 76 -12.10 2.06 14.82
C PHE A 76 -13.42 2.15 14.07
N ILE A 77 -13.98 1.02 13.65
CA ILE A 77 -15.33 0.97 13.06
C ILE A 77 -16.35 1.38 14.12
N PHE A 78 -16.28 0.77 15.30
CA PHE A 78 -17.16 1.06 16.42
C PHE A 78 -17.02 2.52 16.87
N ASP A 79 -15.79 3.00 17.04
CA ASP A 79 -15.53 4.40 17.43
C ASP A 79 -16.07 5.39 16.38
N ALA A 80 -15.87 5.13 15.09
CA ALA A 80 -16.41 5.99 14.03
C ALA A 80 -17.94 6.05 14.06
N LEU A 81 -18.62 4.91 14.22
CA LEU A 81 -20.08 4.83 14.24
C LEU A 81 -20.68 5.50 15.50
N ILE A 82 -20.10 5.25 16.67
CA ILE A 82 -20.58 5.84 17.94
C ILE A 82 -20.39 7.35 17.95
N ASN A 83 -19.20 7.84 17.57
CA ASN A 83 -18.98 9.29 17.49
C ASN A 83 -19.97 9.94 16.52
N GLN A 84 -20.28 9.26 15.40
CA GLN A 84 -21.26 9.77 14.45
C GLN A 84 -22.68 9.83 15.03
N ILE A 85 -23.15 8.77 15.70
CA ILE A 85 -24.48 8.74 16.33
C ILE A 85 -24.62 9.84 17.38
N GLU A 86 -23.54 10.12 18.11
CA GLU A 86 -23.51 11.12 19.18
C GLU A 86 -23.17 12.54 18.69
N GLY A 87 -22.94 12.76 17.39
CA GLY A 87 -22.55 14.07 16.84
C GLY A 87 -21.17 14.55 17.29
N ARG A 88 -20.30 13.63 17.72
CA ARG A 88 -18.91 13.91 18.11
C ARG A 88 -17.97 13.80 16.90
N PRO A 89 -16.90 14.60 16.83
CA PRO A 89 -15.92 14.46 15.76
C PRO A 89 -15.15 13.14 15.89
N VAL A 90 -15.02 12.39 14.78
CA VAL A 90 -14.21 11.18 14.71
C VAL A 90 -12.73 11.56 14.87
N ARG A 91 -12.07 10.99 15.88
CA ARG A 91 -10.65 11.30 16.18
C ARG A 91 -9.71 10.44 15.35
N ALA A 92 -9.34 10.92 14.17
CA ALA A 92 -8.29 10.30 13.37
C ALA A 92 -6.90 10.78 13.82
N THR A 93 -6.13 9.93 14.52
CA THR A 93 -4.74 10.28 14.86
C THR A 93 -3.83 10.13 13.65
N GLY A 94 -2.94 11.09 13.38
CA GLY A 94 -1.91 10.99 12.33
C GLY A 94 -0.70 10.10 12.71
N ARG A 95 -0.84 9.28 13.74
CA ARG A 95 0.23 8.41 14.24
C ARG A 95 0.48 7.25 13.27
N THR A 96 1.73 6.81 13.21
CA THR A 96 2.12 5.64 12.43
C THR A 96 2.00 4.37 13.26
N VAL A 97 2.06 3.21 12.60
CA VAL A 97 2.05 1.89 13.26
C VAL A 97 3.13 1.79 14.36
N CYS A 98 4.23 2.53 14.25
CA CYS A 98 5.25 2.61 15.29
C CYS A 98 4.71 3.04 16.66
N ALA A 99 3.62 3.81 16.74
CA ALA A 99 3.05 4.27 18.00
C ALA A 99 2.41 3.17 18.85
N ARG A 100 2.10 2.01 18.25
CA ARG A 100 1.54 0.81 18.91
C ARG A 100 2.44 -0.41 18.75
N CYS A 101 3.65 -0.22 18.21
CA CYS A 101 4.61 -1.29 18.04
C CYS A 101 5.49 -1.39 19.28
N ASP A 102 5.49 -2.54 19.94
CA ASP A 102 6.28 -2.76 21.17
C ASP A 102 7.75 -3.08 20.89
N ARG A 103 8.18 -3.03 19.62
CA ARG A 103 9.59 -3.24 19.24
C ARG A 103 10.41 -1.97 19.46
N VAL A 104 11.60 -2.13 20.03
CA VAL A 104 12.52 -1.05 20.35
C VAL A 104 13.41 -0.72 19.15
N MET A 105 13.38 0.54 18.70
CA MET A 105 14.31 1.06 17.70
C MET A 105 15.73 1.16 18.29
N LYS A 106 16.69 0.52 17.63
CA LYS A 106 18.11 0.56 17.98
C LYS A 106 18.92 0.99 16.78
N LYS A 107 20.04 1.68 17.02
CA LYS A 107 21.05 1.88 15.98
C LYS A 107 21.91 0.63 15.89
N THR A 108 22.09 0.10 14.68
CA THR A 108 22.80 -1.16 14.43
C THR A 108 23.79 -1.01 13.28
N ASP A 109 24.76 -1.91 13.21
CA ASP A 109 25.75 -1.96 12.13
C ASP A 109 25.30 -2.86 10.97
N VAL A 110 23.99 -3.15 10.86
CA VAL A 110 23.45 -3.94 9.76
C VAL A 110 23.71 -3.18 8.45
N ALA A 111 24.38 -3.83 7.51
CA ALA A 111 24.83 -3.23 6.26
C ALA A 111 24.13 -3.77 5.00
N ALA A 112 23.13 -4.66 5.15
CA ALA A 112 22.40 -5.24 4.03
C ALA A 112 20.89 -5.36 4.33
N ILE A 113 20.08 -5.14 3.30
CA ILE A 113 18.63 -5.33 3.34
C ILE A 113 18.33 -6.83 3.39
N ARG A 114 17.35 -7.21 4.22
CA ARG A 114 16.91 -8.61 4.38
C ARG A 114 15.48 -8.78 3.94
N GLN A 115 15.21 -9.86 3.22
CA GLN A 115 13.86 -10.30 2.91
C GLN A 115 13.25 -11.06 4.09
N GLN A 116 11.94 -10.94 4.25
CA GLN A 116 11.20 -11.58 5.35
C GLN A 116 11.38 -13.12 5.40
N HIS A 117 11.68 -13.77 4.27
CA HIS A 117 11.86 -15.22 4.18
C HIS A 117 13.30 -15.70 4.44
N GLU A 118 14.28 -14.79 4.43
CA GLU A 118 15.70 -15.14 4.54
C GLU A 118 16.15 -15.34 5.99
N ALA A 119 15.48 -14.68 6.93
CA ALA A 119 15.85 -14.72 8.34
C ALA A 119 14.65 -14.48 9.25
N VAL A 120 14.67 -15.12 10.42
CA VAL A 120 13.71 -14.85 11.50
C VAL A 120 14.15 -13.59 12.24
N PRO A 121 13.32 -12.53 12.30
CA PRO A 121 13.70 -11.31 13.01
C PRO A 121 13.83 -11.55 14.52
N GLU A 122 14.82 -10.94 15.14
CA GLU A 122 14.98 -10.91 16.59
C GLU A 122 13.73 -10.29 17.23
N ALA A 123 13.21 -10.95 18.25
CA ALA A 123 12.04 -10.48 18.99
C ALA A 123 12.36 -9.17 19.73
N GLY A 124 11.40 -8.25 19.81
CA GLY A 124 11.54 -7.00 20.55
C GLY A 124 12.45 -5.93 19.93
N VAL A 125 13.28 -6.24 18.93
CA VAL A 125 14.07 -5.22 18.20
C VAL A 125 13.32 -4.75 16.96
N CYS A 126 13.36 -3.45 16.64
CA CYS A 126 12.70 -2.89 15.45
C CYS A 126 13.15 -3.61 14.17
N LEU A 127 12.20 -3.90 13.27
CA LEU A 127 12.48 -4.57 12.00
C LEU A 127 13.36 -3.71 11.07
N LEU A 128 13.15 -2.39 11.04
CA LEU A 128 14.01 -1.47 10.28
C LEU A 128 15.45 -1.49 10.80
N SER A 129 15.63 -1.52 12.13
CA SER A 129 16.95 -1.67 12.77
C SER A 129 17.65 -2.99 12.43
N GLN A 130 16.93 -3.99 11.93
CA GLN A 130 17.47 -5.31 11.59
C GLN A 130 17.70 -5.50 10.09
N GLY A 131 17.42 -4.48 9.26
CA GLY A 131 17.57 -4.56 7.82
C GLY A 131 16.30 -4.97 7.07
N PHE A 132 15.16 -5.18 7.73
CA PHE A 132 13.91 -5.56 7.07
C PHE A 132 13.10 -4.34 6.64
N LEU A 133 12.60 -4.32 5.40
CA LEU A 133 11.76 -3.27 4.84
C LEU A 133 10.35 -3.26 5.47
N CYS A 134 10.24 -2.69 6.67
CA CYS A 134 8.98 -2.56 7.38
C CYS A 134 8.32 -1.21 7.10
N MET A 135 7.12 -1.23 6.49
CA MET A 135 6.39 -0.01 6.17
C MET A 135 5.70 0.66 7.39
N GLY A 136 5.82 0.09 8.58
CA GLY A 136 5.09 0.57 9.76
C GLY A 136 5.42 2.01 10.14
N SER A 137 6.60 2.50 9.77
CA SER A 137 7.04 3.88 9.98
C SER A 137 6.37 4.90 9.06
N VAL A 138 5.75 4.44 7.97
CA VAL A 138 5.11 5.25 6.93
C VAL A 138 3.62 4.95 6.77
N THR A 139 3.07 4.08 7.62
CA THR A 139 1.67 3.63 7.55
C THR A 139 0.88 4.11 8.75
N LEU A 140 -0.36 4.53 8.53
CA LEU A 140 -1.27 4.99 9.59
C LEU A 140 -1.56 3.87 10.61
N ASP A 141 -1.58 4.22 11.89
CA ASP A 141 -2.03 3.32 12.95
C ASP A 141 -3.55 3.21 12.96
N ARG A 142 -4.04 2.25 12.18
CA ARG A 142 -5.47 1.85 12.10
C ARG A 142 -5.68 0.37 12.35
N CYS A 143 -4.64 -0.30 12.83
CA CYS A 143 -4.64 -1.76 13.01
C CYS A 143 -4.11 -2.21 14.37
N LEU A 144 -3.54 -1.30 15.20
CA LEU A 144 -2.89 -1.63 16.48
C LEU A 144 -1.62 -2.48 16.34
N ALA A 145 -0.92 -2.35 15.21
CA ALA A 145 0.40 -2.93 14.93
C ALA A 145 0.56 -4.47 15.08
N PRO A 146 -0.39 -5.31 14.64
CA PRO A 146 -0.33 -6.76 14.85
C PRO A 146 0.84 -7.41 14.10
N CYS A 147 1.12 -6.95 12.87
CA CYS A 147 2.15 -7.51 12.00
C CYS A 147 3.55 -7.49 12.64
N PRO A 148 4.12 -6.31 12.99
CA PRO A 148 5.45 -6.26 13.59
C PRO A 148 5.48 -6.95 14.95
N GLN A 149 4.42 -6.90 15.76
CA GLN A 149 4.36 -7.61 17.03
C GLN A 149 4.47 -9.15 16.86
N ARG A 150 4.02 -9.69 15.72
CA ARG A 150 4.15 -11.11 15.37
C ARG A 150 5.40 -11.45 14.54
N GLY A 151 6.32 -10.49 14.36
CA GLY A 151 7.60 -10.74 13.67
C GLY A 151 7.54 -10.69 12.16
N VAL A 152 6.47 -10.13 11.60
CA VAL A 152 6.36 -9.89 10.15
C VAL A 152 6.39 -8.39 9.87
N VAL A 153 7.03 -7.99 8.77
CA VAL A 153 7.01 -6.60 8.32
C VAL A 153 5.58 -6.09 8.13
N CYS A 154 5.36 -4.81 8.46
CA CYS A 154 4.14 -4.13 8.06
C CYS A 154 4.16 -3.95 6.54
N SER A 155 3.08 -4.35 5.87
CA SER A 155 2.88 -4.24 4.41
C SER A 155 2.18 -2.95 3.98
N GLY A 156 1.90 -2.05 4.92
CA GLY A 156 1.28 -0.76 4.62
C GLY A 156 -0.22 -0.78 4.30
N CYS A 157 -0.93 -1.82 4.71
CA CYS A 157 -2.33 -2.01 4.31
C CYS A 157 -3.32 -0.95 4.80
N ALA A 158 -2.98 -0.18 5.85
CA ALA A 158 -3.80 0.94 6.34
C ALA A 158 -3.54 2.27 5.60
N GLY A 159 -2.65 2.26 4.61
CA GLY A 159 -2.33 3.41 3.80
C GLY A 159 -1.27 4.34 4.40
N PRO A 160 -0.72 5.24 3.57
CA PRO A 160 0.40 6.10 3.92
C PRO A 160 0.01 7.24 4.88
N THR A 161 1.00 7.84 5.53
CA THR A 161 0.80 9.03 6.37
C THR A 161 0.44 10.26 5.53
N LEU A 162 -0.16 11.26 6.19
CA LEU A 162 -0.43 12.56 5.56
C LEU A 162 0.83 13.21 5.01
N GLN A 163 1.97 13.11 5.70
CA GLN A 163 3.24 13.63 5.18
C GLN A 163 3.59 13.04 3.81
N ILE A 164 3.36 11.75 3.59
CA ILE A 164 3.55 11.14 2.28
C ILE A 164 2.49 11.62 1.31
N LEU A 165 1.22 11.70 1.71
CA LEU A 165 0.14 12.09 0.81
C LEU A 165 0.22 13.56 0.36
N THR A 166 0.58 14.48 1.25
CA THR A 166 0.53 15.93 1.01
C THR A 166 1.82 16.50 0.44
N GLU A 167 2.99 15.93 0.74
CA GLU A 167 4.27 16.47 0.30
C GLU A 167 4.70 15.88 -1.04
N PRO A 168 4.81 16.65 -2.14
CA PRO A 168 5.12 16.09 -3.47
C PRO A 168 6.48 15.40 -3.57
N ASN A 169 7.44 15.78 -2.72
CA ASN A 169 8.80 15.25 -2.69
C ASN A 169 8.99 14.08 -1.70
N ARG A 170 7.97 13.76 -0.89
CA ARG A 170 8.01 12.62 0.04
C ARG A 170 7.19 11.47 -0.52
N ASP A 171 7.68 10.27 -0.29
CA ASP A 171 7.12 9.04 -0.81
C ASP A 171 7.43 7.90 0.17
N ILE A 172 6.71 6.78 0.06
CA ILE A 172 6.95 5.56 0.85
C ILE A 172 8.43 5.18 0.81
N ARG A 173 9.03 5.14 -0.40
CA ARG A 173 10.44 4.77 -0.57
C ARG A 173 11.42 5.74 0.09
N THR A 174 11.22 7.04 -0.06
CA THR A 174 12.14 8.06 0.48
C THR A 174 12.05 8.15 1.99
N GLU A 175 10.85 8.01 2.53
CA GLU A 175 10.57 8.05 3.96
C GLU A 175 11.03 6.79 4.71
N ILE A 176 10.96 5.61 4.08
CA ILE A 176 11.57 4.40 4.62
C ILE A 176 13.10 4.50 4.55
N ALA A 177 13.65 4.94 3.42
CA ALA A 177 15.10 5.08 3.22
C ALA A 177 15.76 6.05 4.21
N ASP A 178 15.16 7.22 4.45
CA ASP A 178 15.68 8.19 5.43
C ASP A 178 15.70 7.61 6.86
N ARG A 179 14.62 6.94 7.27
CA ARG A 179 14.55 6.33 8.61
C ARG A 179 15.53 5.17 8.75
N MET A 180 15.60 4.29 7.75
CA MET A 180 16.41 3.08 7.79
C MET A 180 17.90 3.40 7.76
N SER A 181 18.34 4.37 6.95
CA SER A 181 19.74 4.81 6.90
C SER A 181 20.22 5.50 8.18
N ARG A 182 19.31 6.07 8.99
CA ARG A 182 19.64 6.60 10.32
C ARG A 182 19.80 5.51 11.38
N LEU A 183 19.12 4.37 11.20
CA LEU A 183 19.10 3.24 12.13
C LEU A 183 20.15 2.17 11.82
N THR A 184 20.63 2.09 10.58
CA THR A 184 21.51 1.02 10.08
C THR A 184 22.71 1.61 9.33
N ALA A 185 23.64 0.76 8.89
CA ALA A 185 24.73 1.14 7.99
C ALA A 185 24.34 1.11 6.50
N ILE A 186 23.07 0.81 6.18
CA ILE A 186 22.57 0.70 4.81
C ILE A 186 22.38 2.11 4.21
N PRO A 187 22.99 2.42 3.05
CA PRO A 187 22.79 3.70 2.37
C PRO A 187 21.33 3.92 1.96
N ALA A 188 20.85 5.16 2.09
CA ALA A 188 19.48 5.50 1.68
C ALA A 188 19.19 5.18 0.20
N SER A 189 20.19 5.36 -0.68
CA SER A 189 20.07 5.03 -2.10
C SER A 189 19.80 3.54 -2.35
N GLU A 190 20.42 2.65 -1.56
CA GLU A 190 20.22 1.21 -1.69
C GLU A 190 18.80 0.80 -1.28
N VAL A 191 18.28 1.40 -0.20
CA VAL A 191 16.89 1.19 0.24
C VAL A 191 15.89 1.65 -0.80
N VAL A 192 16.13 2.81 -1.43
CA VAL A 192 15.29 3.31 -2.51
C VAL A 192 15.27 2.33 -3.68
N THR A 193 16.44 1.91 -4.18
CA THR A 193 16.55 0.96 -5.29
C THR A 193 15.86 -0.37 -4.97
N ALA A 194 15.99 -0.88 -3.74
CA ALA A 194 15.35 -2.12 -3.33
C ALA A 194 13.81 -2.01 -3.31
N ILE A 195 13.27 -0.89 -2.84
CA ILE A 195 11.83 -0.64 -2.84
C ILE A 195 11.32 -0.45 -4.28
N GLU A 196 12.08 0.22 -5.14
CA GLU A 196 11.74 0.38 -6.57
C GLU A 196 11.67 -0.97 -7.29
N GLY A 197 12.62 -1.88 -7.03
CA GLY A 197 12.62 -3.23 -7.59
C GLY A 197 11.44 -4.10 -7.13
N SER A 198 10.77 -3.72 -6.04
CA SER A 198 9.64 -4.44 -5.44
C SER A 198 8.42 -3.54 -5.25
N ALA A 199 8.29 -2.52 -6.08
CA ALA A 199 7.31 -1.46 -5.86
C ALA A 199 5.86 -1.93 -6.03
N LYS A 200 5.60 -2.94 -6.88
CA LYS A 200 4.27 -3.59 -6.97
C LYS A 200 3.80 -4.11 -5.61
N CYS A 201 4.71 -4.55 -4.74
CA CYS A 201 4.38 -5.01 -3.39
C CYS A 201 4.24 -3.84 -2.40
N HIS A 202 5.18 -2.90 -2.41
CA HIS A 202 5.22 -1.79 -1.44
C HIS A 202 4.15 -0.72 -1.69
N TYR A 203 3.64 -0.62 -2.90
CA TYR A 203 2.58 0.33 -3.26
C TYR A 203 1.23 -0.35 -3.50
N ALA A 204 1.14 -1.68 -3.32
CA ALA A 204 -0.04 -2.49 -3.66
C ALA A 204 -1.36 -1.91 -3.13
N TYR A 205 -1.34 -1.29 -1.95
CA TYR A 205 -2.54 -0.80 -1.26
C TYR A 205 -2.93 0.64 -1.62
N SER A 206 -2.05 1.41 -2.25
CA SER A 206 -2.25 2.84 -2.49
C SER A 206 -1.80 3.33 -3.86
N MET A 207 -1.46 2.41 -4.76
CA MET A 207 -1.01 2.72 -6.13
C MET A 207 -2.07 3.47 -6.95
N ALA A 208 -3.35 3.12 -6.75
CA ALA A 208 -4.48 3.74 -7.43
C ALA A 208 -4.86 5.13 -6.90
N SER A 209 -4.40 5.50 -5.69
CA SER A 209 -4.67 6.82 -5.14
C SER A 209 -3.97 7.91 -5.95
N LYS A 210 -4.70 8.88 -6.49
CA LYS A 210 -4.14 10.05 -7.20
C LYS A 210 -2.95 10.70 -6.48
N MET A 211 -3.04 10.87 -5.16
CA MET A 211 -1.99 11.49 -4.36
C MET A 211 -0.66 10.72 -4.38
N VAL A 212 -0.68 9.40 -4.59
CA VAL A 212 0.52 8.57 -4.68
C VAL A 212 0.86 8.32 -6.14
N GLY A 213 -0.14 7.94 -6.95
CA GLY A 213 -0.08 7.68 -8.38
C GLY A 213 0.56 8.82 -9.18
N GLN A 214 0.20 10.07 -8.89
CA GLN A 214 0.65 11.24 -9.66
C GLN A 214 1.96 11.87 -9.17
N LYS A 215 2.61 11.29 -8.15
CA LYS A 215 3.86 11.86 -7.64
C LYS A 215 4.97 11.71 -8.69
N PRO A 216 5.81 12.74 -8.89
CA PRO A 216 6.97 12.63 -9.77
C PRO A 216 7.99 11.59 -9.25
N THR A 217 7.91 11.27 -7.96
CA THR A 217 8.74 10.23 -7.33
C THR A 217 8.21 8.82 -7.58
N PHE A 218 6.96 8.65 -8.01
CA PHE A 218 6.37 7.34 -8.19
C PHE A 218 6.32 6.98 -9.68
N LEU A 219 6.89 5.82 -10.02
CA LEU A 219 7.13 5.42 -11.40
C LEU A 219 5.93 4.71 -12.05
N ILE A 220 4.72 4.87 -11.53
CA ILE A 220 3.54 4.17 -12.07
C ILE A 220 3.27 4.51 -13.53
N HIS A 221 3.39 5.78 -13.91
CA HIS A 221 3.20 6.19 -15.31
C HIS A 221 4.26 5.59 -16.24
N LYS A 222 5.49 5.36 -15.73
CA LYS A 222 6.51 4.62 -16.47
C LYS A 222 6.09 3.17 -16.67
N TRP A 223 5.60 2.49 -15.63
CA TRP A 223 5.15 1.10 -15.75
C TRP A 223 3.90 0.94 -16.63
N ILE A 224 2.92 1.84 -16.50
CA ILE A 224 1.74 1.88 -17.37
C ILE A 224 2.19 2.07 -18.82
N ALA A 225 3.08 3.03 -19.10
CA ALA A 225 3.58 3.27 -20.45
C ALA A 225 4.39 2.07 -21.01
N GLU A 226 5.19 1.39 -20.17
CA GLU A 226 5.91 0.17 -20.57
C GLU A 226 4.95 -0.96 -20.97
N VAL A 227 3.83 -1.12 -20.26
CA VAL A 227 2.79 -2.10 -20.57
C VAL A 227 2.03 -1.71 -21.82
N GLU A 228 1.59 -0.45 -21.93
CA GLU A 228 0.88 0.06 -23.12
C GLU A 228 1.74 -0.06 -24.38
N GLN A 229 3.07 0.17 -24.30
CA GLN A 229 3.99 -0.03 -25.42
C GLN A 229 4.17 -1.51 -25.81
N GLN A 230 4.09 -2.44 -24.86
CA GLN A 230 4.17 -3.88 -25.14
C GLN A 230 2.89 -4.41 -25.80
N HIS A 231 1.74 -3.80 -25.51
CA HIS A 231 0.44 -4.20 -26.06
C HIS A 231 0.07 -3.45 -27.35
N GLY A 232 0.36 -2.16 -27.47
CA GLY A 232 0.14 -1.37 -28.70
C GLY A 232 1.04 -1.75 -29.87
N ALA A 233 2.04 -2.62 -29.67
CA ALA A 233 2.85 -3.21 -30.72
C ALA A 233 2.26 -4.52 -31.31
N LYS A 234 1.11 -4.98 -30.80
CA LYS A 234 0.42 -6.19 -31.27
C LYS A 234 -0.77 -5.93 -32.21
N ASP A 235 -1.02 -4.67 -32.59
CA ASP A 235 -2.02 -4.28 -33.59
C ASP A 235 -1.42 -3.95 -34.95
#